data_AF-A0A954I4T6-F1
#
_entry.id   AF-A0A954I4T6-F1
#
_cell.length_a   1.000
_cell.length_b   1.000
_cell.length_c   1.000
_cell.angle_alpha   90.00
_cell.angle_beta   90.00
_cell.angle_gamma   90.00
#
_symmetry.space_group_name_H-M   'P 1'
#
loop_
_entity.id
_entity.type
_entity.pdbx_description
1 polymer ?
#
loop_
_entity_poly.entity_id
_entity_poly.type
_entity_poly.pdbx_seq_one_letter_code
_entity_poly.pdbx_strand_id
1 'polypeptide(L)'
;LVFTGDSLDVLRVLCEVPECRQHYRGRVKLIYCDSPFNTQRTFDHYDDWMEHSTWLSFMRDRLLLMKELLSPEGSIWVHLDDVEVHRMRCVLDEVFGAQNCVATLVWQKADSTRNDAKAFSADHDYMLVYRGGPNWRVNRLPRTAESDARFSSPDGDSVPWFDDNPTAPGARTHQGMVYAIKHPISGKLIYPARGRCWWTEQTRLLDAMNEYTDYELRDIGDSEARAEICGVEPEEVRPNVKAIMLTLPGEEAADQARRRYEAGSWPQIVLRSGGEGGLGRKSYVPSAGLVPGTLWSNDDVGHNRQAKAEIKALFPGVSLFDTPKPERLIQRVLHVGSSAGDIVLDPFAGSGTTAAVAHKMSRRWVTAEISPETVRKFIVPRLRKVVEGADPGGITKDVGWEGGGGFRTVTVGPSMYEVTPFGVMLADWATNGKFARAVAGQLGFTFQPDAAPLCGVRGRMRLAVLDGAVGPEEVREIVAVLGDSERVT
;
A
#
# COMPACT_ATOMS: atom_id res chain seq x y z
N LEU A 1 13.57 6.93 -12.43
CA LEU A 1 13.75 8.24 -13.10
C LEU A 1 13.56 9.32 -12.04
N VAL A 2 14.44 10.31 -12.01
CA VAL A 2 14.30 11.49 -11.14
C VAL A 2 13.93 12.66 -12.03
N PHE A 3 12.72 13.19 -11.89
CA PHE A 3 12.28 14.39 -12.59
C PHE A 3 12.49 15.62 -11.74
N THR A 4 12.96 16.69 -12.36
CA THR A 4 13.02 18.04 -11.79
C THR A 4 12.04 18.93 -12.54
N GLY A 5 11.01 19.42 -11.85
CA GLY A 5 9.93 20.22 -12.45
C GLY A 5 8.60 20.03 -11.71
N ASP A 6 7.57 20.77 -12.11
CA ASP A 6 6.24 20.63 -11.52
C ASP A 6 5.67 19.22 -11.78
N SER A 7 5.08 18.63 -10.74
CA SER A 7 4.59 17.25 -10.83
C SER A 7 3.42 17.08 -11.81
N LEU A 8 2.62 18.11 -12.07
CA LEU A 8 1.58 18.09 -13.10
C LEU A 8 2.19 17.91 -14.50
N ASP A 9 3.25 18.66 -14.82
CA ASP A 9 3.93 18.55 -16.12
C ASP A 9 4.65 17.21 -16.26
N VAL A 10 5.26 16.70 -15.18
CA VAL A 10 5.85 15.36 -15.17
C VAL A 10 4.78 14.30 -15.43
N LEU A 11 3.62 14.37 -14.77
CA LEU A 11 2.52 13.43 -14.97
C LEU A 11 1.99 13.50 -16.41
N ARG A 12 1.88 14.70 -17.01
CA ARG A 12 1.52 14.86 -18.44
C ARG A 12 2.54 14.18 -19.34
N VAL A 13 3.84 14.39 -19.11
CA VAL A 13 4.91 13.70 -19.86
C VAL A 13 4.73 12.19 -19.78
N LEU A 14 4.46 11.63 -18.60
CA LEU A 14 4.26 10.19 -18.42
C LEU A 14 3.00 9.66 -19.13
N CYS A 15 1.95 10.48 -19.25
CA CYS A 15 0.68 10.11 -19.89
C CYS A 15 0.66 10.30 -21.41
N GLU A 16 1.37 11.31 -21.92
CA GLU A 16 1.15 11.86 -23.27
C GLU A 16 2.34 11.63 -24.20
N VAL A 17 3.58 11.77 -23.71
CA VAL A 17 4.78 11.59 -24.54
C VAL A 17 4.88 10.11 -24.95
N PRO A 18 4.87 9.77 -26.25
CA PRO A 18 4.74 8.38 -26.73
C PRO A 18 5.72 7.40 -26.07
N GLU A 19 6.99 7.79 -25.93
CA GLU A 19 8.08 6.99 -25.37
C GLU A 19 7.84 6.67 -23.89
N CYS A 20 7.20 7.58 -23.15
CA CYS A 20 6.87 7.39 -21.74
C CYS A 20 5.52 6.68 -21.58
N ARG A 21 4.51 7.12 -22.33
CA ARG A 21 3.15 6.58 -22.33
C ARG A 21 3.12 5.07 -22.50
N GLN A 22 3.91 4.53 -23.43
CA GLN A 22 3.99 3.08 -23.68
C GLN A 22 4.48 2.26 -22.47
N HIS A 23 5.27 2.89 -21.58
CA HIS A 23 5.88 2.24 -20.42
C HIS A 23 5.12 2.47 -19.11
N TYR A 24 4.41 3.58 -18.98
CA TYR A 24 3.84 4.01 -17.69
C TYR A 24 2.31 4.02 -17.64
N ARG A 25 1.61 4.36 -18.72
CA ARG A 25 0.13 4.48 -18.71
C ARG A 25 -0.52 3.13 -18.41
N GLY A 26 -1.38 3.09 -17.38
CA GLY A 26 -2.02 1.87 -16.87
C GLY A 26 -1.07 0.81 -16.30
N ARG A 27 0.20 1.14 -16.03
CA ARG A 27 1.25 0.18 -15.64
C ARG A 27 1.88 0.49 -14.27
N VAL A 28 1.55 1.61 -13.65
CA VAL A 28 2.05 1.95 -12.31
C VAL A 28 1.30 1.09 -11.27
N LYS A 29 2.04 0.32 -10.48
CA LYS A 29 1.45 -0.59 -9.48
C LYS A 29 1.14 0.13 -8.16
N LEU A 30 1.98 1.08 -7.79
CA LEU A 30 1.83 1.83 -6.55
C LEU A 30 2.15 3.29 -6.79
N ILE A 31 1.22 4.15 -6.40
CA ILE A 31 1.45 5.59 -6.31
C ILE A 31 1.48 5.95 -4.83
N TYR A 32 2.60 6.50 -4.36
CA TYR A 32 2.73 7.03 -3.01
C TYR A 32 2.84 8.56 -3.10
N CYS A 33 1.90 9.26 -2.49
CA CYS A 33 1.84 10.71 -2.49
C CYS A 33 2.06 11.23 -1.07
N ASP A 34 3.22 11.85 -0.86
CA ASP A 34 3.52 12.67 0.32
C ASP A 34 3.36 14.15 -0.05
N SER A 35 2.13 14.53 -0.42
CA SER A 35 1.81 15.90 -0.86
C SER A 35 2.10 16.93 0.24
N PRO A 36 2.27 18.22 -0.08
CA PRO A 36 2.28 19.28 0.94
C PRO A 36 0.99 19.22 1.78
N PHE A 37 1.13 19.24 3.11
CA PHE A 37 0.01 19.06 4.05
C PHE A 37 -0.85 20.32 4.23
N ASN A 38 -0.43 21.46 3.67
CA ASN A 38 -1.10 22.75 3.78
C ASN A 38 -1.25 23.21 5.24
N THR A 39 -0.17 23.05 6.02
CA THR A 39 -0.14 23.29 7.47
C THR A 39 -0.11 24.77 7.86
N GLN A 40 -0.17 25.68 6.88
CA GLN A 40 0.00 27.14 7.04
C GLN A 40 1.36 27.52 7.64
N ARG A 41 2.39 26.71 7.35
CA ARG A 41 3.77 26.98 7.76
C ARG A 41 4.60 27.40 6.55
N THR A 42 5.53 28.31 6.75
CA THR A 42 6.55 28.60 5.74
C THR A 42 7.69 27.62 5.97
N PHE A 43 8.00 26.79 4.97
CA PHE A 43 9.24 26.02 4.94
C PHE A 43 10.25 26.73 4.03
N ASP A 44 11.55 26.54 4.27
CA ASP A 44 12.61 27.27 3.55
C ASP A 44 12.62 27.02 2.03
N HIS A 45 11.86 26.03 1.54
CA HIS A 45 11.98 25.49 0.18
C HIS A 45 10.68 25.39 -0.62
N TYR A 46 9.52 25.69 -0.03
CA TYR A 46 8.22 25.86 -0.71
C TYR A 46 7.18 26.52 0.22
N ASP A 47 6.20 27.22 -0.35
CA ASP A 47 5.10 27.82 0.41
C ASP A 47 4.05 26.74 0.74
N ASP A 48 3.94 26.30 2.01
CA ASP A 48 2.88 25.40 2.52
C ASP A 48 1.67 26.21 3.04
N TRP A 49 1.29 27.22 2.26
CA TRP A 49 0.13 28.06 2.49
C TRP A 49 -0.65 28.22 1.20
N MET A 50 -1.72 27.43 1.08
CA MET A 50 -2.69 27.51 0.01
C MET A 50 -4.09 27.58 0.60
N GLU A 51 -4.97 28.37 -0.03
CA GLU A 51 -6.39 28.29 0.29
C GLU A 51 -6.90 26.88 -0.07
N HIS A 52 -7.79 26.32 0.75
CA HIS A 52 -8.22 24.93 0.64
C HIS A 52 -8.75 24.57 -0.77
N SER A 53 -9.58 25.40 -1.39
CA SER A 53 -10.10 25.15 -2.74
C SER A 53 -9.00 25.18 -3.81
N THR A 54 -7.98 26.02 -3.63
CA THR A 54 -6.79 26.06 -4.48
C THR A 54 -5.97 24.78 -4.34
N TRP A 55 -5.74 24.32 -3.10
CA TRP A 55 -5.02 23.06 -2.83
C TRP A 55 -5.77 21.84 -3.39
N LEU A 56 -7.10 21.81 -3.25
CA LEU A 56 -7.92 20.74 -3.82
C LEU A 56 -7.88 20.72 -5.35
N SER A 57 -7.93 21.89 -5.99
CA SER A 57 -7.78 21.98 -7.45
C SER A 57 -6.41 21.49 -7.90
N PHE A 58 -5.35 21.93 -7.20
CA PHE A 58 -3.97 21.49 -7.41
C PHE A 58 -3.84 19.96 -7.33
N MET A 59 -4.45 19.33 -6.32
CA MET A 59 -4.40 17.88 -6.16
C MET A 59 -5.28 17.16 -7.18
N ARG A 60 -6.49 17.67 -7.45
CA ARG A 60 -7.45 17.06 -8.39
C ARG A 60 -6.84 16.88 -9.78
N ASP A 61 -6.20 17.92 -10.33
CA ASP A 61 -5.60 17.86 -11.66
C ASP A 61 -4.51 16.78 -11.76
N ARG A 62 -3.73 16.61 -10.69
CA ARG A 62 -2.69 15.58 -10.60
C ARG A 62 -3.31 14.19 -10.43
N LEU A 63 -4.32 14.05 -9.58
CA LEU A 63 -5.01 12.78 -9.34
C LEU A 63 -5.68 12.23 -10.60
N LEU A 64 -6.21 13.11 -11.47
CA LEU A 64 -6.77 12.72 -12.77
C LEU A 64 -5.72 12.04 -13.66
N LEU A 65 -4.50 12.60 -13.73
CA LEU A 65 -3.39 11.99 -14.48
C LEU A 65 -2.84 10.74 -13.79
N MET A 66 -2.73 10.75 -12.46
CA MET A 66 -2.33 9.57 -11.69
C MET A 66 -3.26 8.38 -11.93
N LYS A 67 -4.57 8.63 -12.07
CA LYS A 67 -5.56 7.60 -12.44
C LYS A 67 -5.28 6.98 -13.81
N GLU A 68 -4.83 7.76 -14.79
CA GLU A 68 -4.46 7.25 -16.12
C GLU A 68 -3.20 6.37 -16.07
N LEU A 69 -2.28 6.65 -15.15
CA LEU A 69 -1.04 5.89 -14.96
C LEU A 69 -1.25 4.61 -14.14
N LEU A 70 -2.21 4.62 -13.22
CA LEU A 70 -2.44 3.53 -12.28
C LEU A 70 -2.95 2.26 -12.99
N SER A 71 -2.32 1.14 -12.68
CA SER A 71 -2.79 -0.19 -13.10
C SER A 71 -4.14 -0.52 -12.46
N PRO A 72 -5.05 -1.25 -13.15
CA PRO A 72 -6.27 -1.79 -12.53
C PRO A 72 -6.00 -2.70 -11.32
N GLU A 73 -4.80 -3.27 -11.23
CA GLU A 73 -4.34 -4.05 -10.08
C GLU A 73 -3.35 -3.27 -9.21
N GLY A 74 -3.31 -1.95 -9.32
CA GLY A 74 -2.48 -1.07 -8.51
C GLY A 74 -3.25 -0.41 -7.37
N SER A 75 -2.55 0.39 -6.58
CA SER A 75 -3.15 1.25 -5.55
C SER A 75 -2.48 2.62 -5.47
N ILE A 76 -3.24 3.61 -5.00
CA ILE A 76 -2.75 4.94 -4.65
C ILE A 76 -2.90 5.15 -3.14
N TRP A 77 -1.85 5.71 -2.54
CA TRP A 77 -1.71 5.95 -1.11
C TRP A 77 -1.37 7.43 -0.92
N VAL A 78 -2.26 8.17 -0.29
CA VAL A 78 -2.08 9.62 -0.06
C VAL A 78 -1.89 9.87 1.44
N HIS A 79 -0.71 10.37 1.80
CA HIS A 79 -0.31 10.65 3.18
C HIS A 79 -0.63 12.11 3.54
N LEU A 80 -1.35 12.32 4.64
CA LEU A 80 -1.82 13.62 5.10
C LEU A 80 -1.89 13.68 6.63
N ASP A 81 -1.89 14.89 7.20
CA ASP A 81 -2.28 15.13 8.58
C ASP A 81 -3.80 15.36 8.73
N ASP A 82 -4.24 15.89 9.87
CA ASP A 82 -5.66 16.19 10.14
C ASP A 82 -6.24 17.33 9.29
N VAL A 83 -5.43 18.17 8.63
CA VAL A 83 -5.91 19.41 8.00
C VAL A 83 -6.71 19.12 6.73
N GLU A 84 -6.12 18.33 5.81
CA GLU A 84 -6.69 18.10 4.48
C GLU A 84 -7.25 16.70 4.26
N VAL A 85 -7.06 15.76 5.20
CA VAL A 85 -7.48 14.35 5.02
C VAL A 85 -8.94 14.21 4.61
N HIS A 86 -9.85 14.97 5.21
CA HIS A 86 -11.28 14.89 4.91
C HIS A 86 -11.64 15.51 3.55
N ARG A 87 -10.96 16.58 3.13
CA ARG A 87 -11.21 17.22 1.84
C ARG A 87 -10.59 16.44 0.70
N MET A 88 -9.36 15.96 0.88
CA MET A 88 -8.71 15.02 -0.04
C MET A 88 -9.57 13.77 -0.23
N ARG A 89 -10.19 13.26 0.85
CA ARG A 89 -11.08 12.11 0.76
C ARG A 89 -12.22 12.34 -0.26
N CYS A 90 -12.85 13.51 -0.23
CA CYS A 90 -13.91 13.85 -1.19
C CYS A 90 -13.38 13.87 -2.64
N VAL A 91 -12.19 14.44 -2.87
CA VAL A 91 -11.58 14.50 -4.22
C VAL A 91 -11.18 13.10 -4.71
N LEU A 92 -10.65 12.25 -3.83
CA LEU A 92 -10.35 10.86 -4.17
C LEU A 92 -11.62 10.06 -4.47
N ASP A 93 -12.70 10.27 -3.71
CA ASP A 93 -14.00 9.66 -4.01
C ASP A 93 -14.56 10.11 -5.36
N GLU A 94 -14.39 11.37 -5.74
CA GLU A 94 -14.74 11.88 -7.08
C GLU A 94 -13.90 11.23 -8.18
N VAL A 95 -12.58 11.20 -8.02
CA VAL A 95 -11.65 10.76 -9.07
C VAL A 95 -11.62 9.24 -9.20
N PHE A 96 -11.50 8.50 -8.09
CA PHE A 96 -11.33 7.04 -8.08
C PHE A 96 -12.63 6.26 -7.79
N GLY A 97 -13.66 6.92 -7.26
CA GLY A 97 -14.91 6.31 -6.85
C GLY A 97 -14.86 5.81 -5.39
N ALA A 98 -15.90 6.11 -4.62
CA ALA A 98 -15.98 5.73 -3.20
C ALA A 98 -15.90 4.22 -2.95
N GLN A 99 -16.41 3.41 -3.88
CA GLN A 99 -16.32 1.95 -3.85
C GLN A 99 -14.89 1.40 -3.99
N ASN A 100 -13.94 2.25 -4.38
CA ASN A 100 -12.52 1.90 -4.50
C ASN A 100 -11.69 2.36 -3.31
N CYS A 101 -12.29 3.05 -2.33
CA CYS A 101 -11.65 3.21 -1.04
C CYS A 101 -11.46 1.84 -0.38
N VAL A 102 -10.23 1.55 0.03
CA VAL A 102 -9.87 0.33 0.74
C VAL A 102 -9.85 0.56 2.25
N ALA A 103 -9.11 1.58 2.69
CA ALA A 103 -8.89 1.86 4.10
C ALA A 103 -8.39 3.30 4.32
N THR A 104 -8.56 3.78 5.54
CA THR A 104 -7.80 4.88 6.11
C THR A 104 -6.85 4.29 7.14
N LEU A 105 -5.55 4.44 6.92
CA LEU A 105 -4.51 3.99 7.85
C LEU A 105 -4.13 5.15 8.76
N VAL A 106 -3.71 4.81 9.98
CA VAL A 106 -3.21 5.75 10.99
C VAL A 106 -1.78 5.35 11.33
N TRP A 107 -0.84 6.27 11.15
CA TRP A 107 0.56 6.06 11.50
C TRP A 107 0.94 6.95 12.68
N GLN A 108 1.49 6.35 13.73
CA GLN A 108 2.02 7.07 14.88
C GLN A 108 3.39 7.69 14.54
N LYS A 109 3.38 9.00 14.26
CA LYS A 109 4.57 9.76 13.81
C LYS A 109 5.47 10.24 14.94
N ALA A 110 4.95 10.29 16.17
CA ALA A 110 5.65 10.75 17.36
C ALA A 110 6.04 9.57 18.27
N ASP A 111 7.19 9.69 18.91
CA ASP A 111 7.73 8.73 19.89
C ASP A 111 7.51 9.15 21.35
N SER A 112 6.94 10.32 21.57
CA SER A 112 6.59 10.84 22.89
C SER A 112 5.48 11.86 22.78
N THR A 113 4.55 11.85 23.75
CA THR A 113 3.48 12.85 23.85
C THR A 113 4.06 14.26 24.07
N ARG A 114 3.44 15.26 23.46
CA ARG A 114 3.76 16.67 23.66
C ARG A 114 3.02 17.20 24.89
N ASN A 115 3.73 17.26 26.01
CA ASN A 115 3.17 17.73 27.28
C ASN A 115 2.90 19.24 27.32
N ASP A 116 3.37 19.99 26.32
CA ASP A 116 3.10 21.41 26.11
C ASP A 116 1.90 21.68 25.19
N ALA A 117 1.25 20.63 24.67
CA ALA A 117 0.04 20.76 23.87
C ALA A 117 -1.11 21.35 24.71
N LYS A 118 -1.74 22.42 24.20
CA LYS A 118 -2.86 23.09 24.88
C LYS A 118 -4.18 22.31 24.84
N ALA A 119 -4.29 21.33 23.95
CA ALA A 119 -5.45 20.46 23.79
C ALA A 119 -4.97 19.00 23.68
N PHE A 120 -5.07 18.39 22.50
CA PHE A 120 -4.55 17.04 22.26
C PHE A 120 -3.13 17.08 21.69
N SER A 121 -2.29 16.12 22.09
CA SER A 121 -1.01 15.86 21.42
C SER A 121 -1.28 15.16 20.10
N ALA A 122 -1.00 15.82 18.97
CA ALA A 122 -1.14 15.24 17.65
C ALA A 122 0.05 14.30 17.36
N ASP A 123 -0.16 13.01 17.59
CA ASP A 123 0.89 11.99 17.55
C ASP A 123 0.81 11.10 16.30
N HIS A 124 -0.14 11.36 15.40
CA HIS A 124 -0.36 10.56 14.20
C HIS A 124 -0.58 11.40 12.94
N ASP A 125 -0.45 10.71 11.80
CA ASP A 125 -0.87 11.13 10.46
C ASP A 125 -1.73 10.01 9.84
N TYR A 126 -2.38 10.29 8.72
CA TYR A 126 -3.25 9.37 8.00
C TYR A 126 -2.69 9.00 6.62
N MET A 127 -3.04 7.81 6.15
CA MET A 127 -2.89 7.44 4.74
C MET A 127 -4.21 6.93 4.17
N LEU A 128 -4.72 7.62 3.14
CA LEU A 128 -5.89 7.19 2.39
C LEU A 128 -5.48 6.22 1.29
N VAL A 129 -6.09 5.04 1.26
CA VAL A 129 -5.74 3.98 0.30
C VAL A 129 -6.89 3.69 -0.65
N TYR A 130 -6.64 3.84 -1.95
CA TYR A 130 -7.57 3.49 -3.01
C TYR A 130 -6.99 2.43 -3.94
N ARG A 131 -7.83 1.48 -4.35
CA ARG A 131 -7.48 0.48 -5.36
C ARG A 131 -7.76 1.00 -6.77
N GLY A 132 -6.94 0.60 -7.74
CA GLY A 132 -7.17 0.87 -9.16
C GLY A 132 -8.34 0.08 -9.75
N GLY A 133 -8.71 -1.05 -9.13
CA GLY A 133 -9.79 -1.92 -9.59
C GLY A 133 -10.14 -3.03 -8.59
N PRO A 134 -11.24 -3.77 -8.83
CA PRO A 134 -11.81 -4.72 -7.87
C PRO A 134 -10.91 -5.93 -7.58
N ASN A 135 -9.98 -6.24 -8.47
CA ASN A 135 -9.07 -7.37 -8.37
C ASN A 135 -7.76 -7.05 -7.63
N TRP A 136 -7.54 -5.80 -7.21
CA TRP A 136 -6.41 -5.46 -6.37
C TRP A 136 -6.42 -6.26 -5.07
N ARG A 137 -5.23 -6.68 -4.61
CA ARG A 137 -5.01 -7.44 -3.38
C ARG A 137 -3.81 -6.84 -2.64
N VAL A 138 -3.89 -6.85 -1.32
CA VAL A 138 -2.75 -6.53 -0.45
C VAL A 138 -1.75 -7.67 -0.44
N ASN A 139 -0.46 -7.33 -0.41
CA ASN A 139 0.57 -8.26 0.00
C ASN A 139 0.50 -8.44 1.53
N ARG A 140 0.43 -9.69 1.97
CA ARG A 140 0.40 -10.04 3.39
C ARG A 140 1.76 -9.81 4.03
N LEU A 141 1.75 -9.45 5.31
CA LEU A 141 2.96 -9.33 6.11
C LEU A 141 3.43 -10.72 6.55
N PRO A 142 4.74 -10.93 6.74
CA PRO A 142 5.26 -12.11 7.40
C PRO A 142 4.60 -12.29 8.78
N ARG A 143 4.43 -13.55 9.21
CA ARG A 143 3.97 -13.84 10.57
C ARG A 143 5.08 -13.50 11.56
N THR A 144 4.70 -13.02 12.75
CA THR A 144 5.64 -12.70 13.83
C THR A 144 5.62 -13.79 14.89
N ALA A 145 6.74 -13.96 15.61
CA ALA A 145 6.81 -14.90 16.74
C ALA A 145 5.73 -14.61 17.79
N GLU A 146 5.41 -13.33 18.02
CA GLU A 146 4.31 -12.92 18.90
C GLU A 146 2.93 -13.39 18.39
N SER A 147 2.66 -13.25 17.09
CA SER A 147 1.41 -13.76 16.48
C SER A 147 1.31 -15.28 16.53
N ASP A 148 2.45 -15.96 16.56
CA ASP A 148 2.57 -17.41 16.60
C ASP A 148 2.64 -17.97 18.02
N ALA A 149 2.92 -17.14 19.03
CA ALA A 149 3.12 -17.56 20.43
C ALA A 149 1.89 -18.23 21.05
N ARG A 150 0.68 -17.93 20.56
CA ARG A 150 -0.56 -18.57 21.03
C ARG A 150 -0.72 -20.01 20.53
N PHE A 151 0.02 -20.42 19.51
CA PHE A 151 -0.07 -21.76 18.92
C PHE A 151 0.97 -22.66 19.57
N SER A 152 0.54 -23.85 19.97
CA SER A 152 1.37 -24.86 20.63
C SER A 152 0.90 -26.26 20.22
N SER A 153 1.53 -27.31 20.74
CA SER A 153 1.10 -28.68 20.50
C SER A 153 1.05 -29.45 21.82
N PRO A 154 0.05 -29.16 22.69
CA PRO A 154 -0.03 -29.77 24.01
C PRO A 154 -0.29 -31.27 23.98
N ASP A 155 -0.75 -31.79 22.83
CA ASP A 155 -1.11 -33.17 22.58
C ASP A 155 -0.09 -33.92 21.70
N GLY A 156 1.02 -33.28 21.32
CA GLY A 156 2.04 -33.89 20.47
C GLY A 156 1.66 -33.99 18.99
N ASP A 157 0.66 -33.24 18.53
CA ASP A 157 0.38 -33.03 17.10
C ASP A 157 1.61 -32.44 16.38
N SER A 158 1.86 -32.90 15.16
CA SER A 158 2.93 -32.40 14.30
C SER A 158 2.77 -30.93 13.90
N VAL A 159 1.53 -30.40 13.91
CA VAL A 159 1.24 -29.02 13.53
C VAL A 159 0.75 -28.23 14.76
N PRO A 160 1.41 -27.12 15.14
CA PRO A 160 0.93 -26.28 16.23
C PRO A 160 -0.47 -25.71 15.97
N TRP A 161 -1.28 -25.69 17.03
CA TRP A 161 -2.66 -25.22 17.05
C TRP A 161 -2.94 -24.46 18.35
N PHE A 162 -4.06 -23.76 18.41
CA PHE A 162 -4.58 -23.21 19.67
C PHE A 162 -6.02 -23.68 19.89
N ASP A 163 -6.40 -23.82 21.17
CA ASP A 163 -7.76 -24.16 21.56
C ASP A 163 -8.69 -22.98 21.29
N ASP A 164 -9.45 -23.10 20.21
CA ASP A 164 -10.43 -22.12 19.78
C ASP A 164 -11.85 -22.51 20.20
N ASN A 165 -12.77 -21.57 20.10
CA ASN A 165 -14.17 -21.81 20.37
C ASN A 165 -14.78 -22.76 19.32
N PRO A 166 -15.43 -23.87 19.73
CA PRO A 166 -16.11 -24.78 18.79
C PRO A 166 -17.46 -24.25 18.28
N THR A 167 -17.84 -23.02 18.66
CA THR A 167 -19.12 -22.40 18.29
C THR A 167 -18.93 -21.05 17.61
N ALA A 168 -19.90 -20.65 16.79
CA ALA A 168 -19.98 -19.37 16.09
C ALA A 168 -21.32 -18.65 16.41
N PRO A 169 -21.40 -17.31 16.33
CA PRO A 169 -22.68 -16.60 16.45
C PRO A 169 -23.63 -16.97 15.30
N GLY A 170 -24.94 -16.73 15.48
CA GLY A 170 -25.93 -16.89 14.40
C GLY A 170 -26.85 -18.10 14.54
N ALA A 171 -27.14 -18.55 15.78
CA ALA A 171 -28.06 -19.67 16.03
C ALA A 171 -29.40 -19.55 15.28
N ARG A 172 -29.99 -18.34 15.28
CA ARG A 172 -31.30 -18.07 14.66
C ARG A 172 -31.32 -18.35 13.15
N THR A 173 -30.24 -18.04 12.44
CA THR A 173 -30.12 -18.27 10.98
C THR A 173 -29.56 -19.64 10.64
N HIS A 174 -28.80 -20.25 11.56
CA HIS A 174 -28.12 -21.53 11.39
C HIS A 174 -28.69 -22.62 12.32
N GLN A 175 -30.02 -22.70 12.44
CA GLN A 175 -30.69 -23.62 13.37
C GLN A 175 -30.32 -25.10 13.15
N GLY A 176 -29.93 -25.50 11.93
CA GLY A 176 -29.45 -26.85 11.63
C GLY A 176 -28.08 -27.19 12.25
N MET A 177 -27.36 -26.20 12.75
CA MET A 177 -26.09 -26.33 13.47
C MET A 177 -26.27 -26.15 14.99
N VAL A 178 -27.51 -26.23 15.48
CA VAL A 178 -27.84 -26.17 16.91
C VAL A 178 -28.42 -27.51 17.31
N TYR A 179 -27.62 -28.33 18.00
CA TYR A 179 -28.00 -29.66 18.46
C TYR A 179 -27.10 -30.12 19.61
N ALA A 180 -27.58 -31.11 20.38
CA ALA A 180 -26.78 -31.68 21.46
C ALA A 180 -25.65 -32.58 20.95
N ILE A 181 -24.52 -32.57 21.65
CA ILE A 181 -23.47 -33.59 21.52
C ILE A 181 -23.33 -34.28 22.88
N LYS A 182 -23.49 -35.61 22.92
CA LYS A 182 -23.26 -36.39 24.14
C LYS A 182 -21.75 -36.49 24.39
N HIS A 183 -21.27 -35.88 25.47
CA HIS A 183 -19.87 -35.95 25.86
C HIS A 183 -19.47 -37.40 26.16
N PRO A 184 -18.36 -37.92 25.58
CA PRO A 184 -18.06 -39.36 25.63
C PRO A 184 -17.67 -39.83 27.04
N ILE A 185 -16.96 -39.00 27.80
CA ILE A 185 -16.47 -39.35 29.14
C ILE A 185 -17.48 -38.98 30.24
N SER A 186 -17.86 -37.71 30.34
CA SER A 186 -18.80 -37.26 31.38
C SER A 186 -20.27 -37.65 31.15
N GLY A 187 -20.63 -38.08 29.94
CA GLY A 187 -22.01 -38.37 29.57
C GLY A 187 -22.95 -37.15 29.55
N LYS A 188 -22.46 -35.92 29.73
CA LYS A 188 -23.31 -34.72 29.68
C LYS A 188 -23.73 -34.40 28.25
N LEU A 189 -24.93 -33.84 28.08
CA LEU A 189 -25.32 -33.24 26.80
C LEU A 189 -24.75 -31.83 26.73
N ILE A 190 -23.98 -31.56 25.68
CA ILE A 190 -23.36 -30.26 25.45
C ILE A 190 -24.11 -29.58 24.31
N TYR A 191 -24.50 -28.34 24.56
CA TYR A 191 -25.10 -27.44 23.58
C TYR A 191 -24.21 -26.22 23.35
N PRO A 192 -24.34 -25.55 22.19
CA PRO A 192 -23.87 -24.18 22.03
C PRO A 192 -24.55 -23.25 23.05
N ALA A 193 -23.84 -22.19 23.48
CA ALA A 193 -24.44 -21.15 24.31
C ALA A 193 -25.55 -20.40 23.54
N ARG A 194 -26.47 -19.76 24.27
CA ARG A 194 -27.57 -18.96 23.69
C ARG A 194 -27.08 -18.00 22.60
N GLY A 195 -27.75 -18.00 21.45
CA GLY A 195 -27.40 -17.20 20.28
C GLY A 195 -26.25 -17.76 19.41
N ARG A 196 -25.64 -18.87 19.81
CA ARG A 196 -24.53 -19.53 19.09
C ARG A 196 -24.94 -20.88 18.51
N CYS A 197 -24.23 -21.28 17.48
CA CYS A 197 -24.34 -22.58 16.82
C CYS A 197 -22.95 -23.23 16.72
N TRP A 198 -22.90 -24.51 16.41
CA TRP A 198 -21.63 -25.18 16.13
C TRP A 198 -20.91 -24.53 14.93
N TRP A 199 -19.58 -24.50 14.97
CA TRP A 199 -18.77 -23.76 13.98
C TRP A 199 -18.82 -24.30 12.55
N THR A 200 -19.31 -25.52 12.37
CA THR A 200 -19.31 -26.24 11.09
C THR A 200 -20.53 -27.16 10.99
N GLU A 201 -20.68 -27.77 9.83
CA GLU A 201 -21.74 -28.73 9.53
C GLU A 201 -21.67 -30.00 10.41
N GLN A 202 -22.84 -30.61 10.64
CA GLN A 202 -23.00 -31.71 11.57
C GLN A 202 -22.21 -32.96 11.21
N THR A 203 -22.10 -33.25 9.91
CA THR A 203 -21.32 -34.39 9.41
C THR A 203 -19.86 -34.29 9.84
N ARG A 204 -19.24 -33.12 9.66
CA ARG A 204 -17.85 -32.90 10.05
C ARG A 204 -17.63 -32.99 11.56
N LEU A 205 -18.60 -32.55 12.36
CA LEU A 205 -18.54 -32.71 13.81
C LEU A 205 -18.71 -34.17 14.23
N LEU A 206 -19.63 -34.90 13.60
CA LEU A 206 -19.82 -36.33 13.82
C LEU A 206 -18.54 -37.11 13.50
N ASP A 207 -17.90 -36.83 12.36
CA ASP A 207 -16.64 -37.47 11.97
C ASP A 207 -15.55 -37.23 13.02
N ALA A 208 -15.39 -35.99 13.49
CA ALA A 208 -14.40 -35.66 14.52
C ALA A 208 -14.71 -36.31 15.88
N MET A 209 -15.99 -36.46 16.23
CA MET A 209 -16.39 -37.15 17.46
C MET A 209 -16.19 -38.67 17.35
N ASN A 210 -16.43 -39.25 16.16
CA ASN A 210 -16.19 -40.67 15.85
C ASN A 210 -14.73 -41.07 15.97
N GLU A 211 -13.79 -40.13 15.89
CA GLU A 211 -12.38 -40.42 16.17
C GLU A 211 -12.14 -40.78 17.65
N TYR A 212 -13.01 -40.37 18.59
CA TYR A 212 -12.90 -40.71 20.01
C TYR A 212 -13.58 -42.03 20.39
N THR A 213 -14.78 -42.27 19.86
CA THR A 213 -15.62 -43.46 20.12
C THR A 213 -16.78 -43.44 19.13
N ASP A 214 -17.51 -44.55 18.98
CA ASP A 214 -18.60 -44.63 18.00
C ASP A 214 -19.84 -43.78 18.36
N TYR A 215 -20.24 -42.90 17.44
CA TYR A 215 -21.39 -42.01 17.50
C TYR A 215 -22.37 -42.23 16.33
N GLU A 216 -23.63 -41.90 16.57
CA GLU A 216 -24.68 -41.85 15.56
C GLU A 216 -25.52 -40.57 15.67
N LEU A 217 -26.26 -40.25 14.61
CA LEU A 217 -27.27 -39.19 14.63
C LEU A 217 -28.59 -39.75 15.15
N ARG A 218 -29.02 -39.28 16.32
CA ARG A 218 -30.26 -39.72 16.97
C ARG A 218 -31.17 -38.54 17.27
N ASP A 219 -32.47 -38.70 17.00
CA ASP A 219 -33.46 -37.76 17.48
C ASP A 219 -33.72 -37.99 18.97
N ILE A 220 -33.60 -36.93 19.76
CA ILE A 220 -33.75 -36.97 21.22
C ILE A 220 -34.93 -36.10 21.71
N GLY A 221 -35.70 -35.50 20.79
CA GLY A 221 -36.84 -34.64 21.15
C GLY A 221 -36.45 -33.35 21.87
N ASP A 222 -35.31 -32.74 21.54
CA ASP A 222 -34.75 -31.54 22.20
C ASP A 222 -35.19 -30.20 21.56
N SER A 223 -36.36 -30.15 20.92
CA SER A 223 -36.83 -28.95 20.19
C SER A 223 -36.91 -27.71 21.07
N GLU A 224 -37.39 -27.83 22.31
CA GLU A 224 -37.50 -26.70 23.25
C GLU A 224 -36.13 -26.11 23.61
N ALA A 225 -35.15 -26.96 23.92
CA ALA A 225 -33.79 -26.52 24.25
C ALA A 225 -33.14 -25.82 23.04
N ARG A 226 -33.33 -26.37 21.83
CA ARG A 226 -32.83 -25.75 20.60
C ARG A 226 -33.52 -24.41 20.32
N ALA A 227 -34.82 -24.30 20.58
CA ALA A 227 -35.58 -23.06 20.43
C ALA A 227 -35.08 -21.95 21.37
N GLU A 228 -34.81 -22.29 22.63
CA GLU A 228 -34.24 -21.36 23.62
C GLU A 228 -32.87 -20.83 23.16
N ILE A 229 -31.99 -21.72 22.67
CA ILE A 229 -30.66 -21.34 22.17
C ILE A 229 -30.77 -20.46 20.92
N CYS A 230 -31.70 -20.77 20.02
CA CYS A 230 -31.95 -19.99 18.80
C CYS A 230 -32.67 -18.66 19.08
N GLY A 231 -33.32 -18.52 20.24
CA GLY A 231 -34.16 -17.38 20.58
C GLY A 231 -35.39 -17.29 19.67
N VAL A 232 -36.04 -18.42 19.40
CA VAL A 232 -37.27 -18.57 18.60
C VAL A 232 -38.30 -19.36 19.39
N GLU A 233 -39.56 -19.36 18.95
CA GLU A 233 -40.59 -20.22 19.55
C GLU A 233 -40.35 -21.70 19.16
N PRO A 234 -40.76 -22.68 20.01
CA PRO A 234 -40.56 -24.11 19.72
C PRO A 234 -41.10 -24.58 18.37
N GLU A 235 -42.16 -23.96 17.85
CA GLU A 235 -42.75 -24.27 16.55
C GLU A 235 -41.94 -23.73 15.36
N GLU A 236 -41.12 -22.70 15.59
CA GLU A 236 -40.27 -22.08 14.58
C GLU A 236 -38.90 -22.78 14.47
N VAL A 237 -38.58 -23.69 15.40
CA VAL A 237 -37.30 -24.40 15.39
C VAL A 237 -37.26 -25.41 14.24
N ARG A 238 -36.13 -25.48 13.55
CA ARG A 238 -35.94 -26.38 12.42
C ARG A 238 -36.24 -27.83 12.85
N PRO A 239 -37.16 -28.53 12.15
CA PRO A 239 -37.45 -29.92 12.45
C PRO A 239 -36.32 -30.84 12.00
N ASN A 240 -36.29 -32.06 12.54
CA ASN A 240 -35.36 -33.14 12.14
C ASN A 240 -33.87 -32.84 12.32
N VAL A 241 -33.49 -31.92 13.21
CA VAL A 241 -32.10 -31.74 13.61
C VAL A 241 -31.80 -32.76 14.71
N LYS A 242 -30.94 -33.74 14.40
CA LYS A 242 -30.59 -34.83 15.32
C LYS A 242 -29.43 -34.44 16.23
N ALA A 243 -29.31 -35.07 17.38
CA ALA A 243 -28.14 -34.97 18.25
C ALA A 243 -27.05 -35.98 17.84
N ILE A 244 -25.80 -35.68 18.19
CA ILE A 244 -24.68 -36.62 18.08
C ILE A 244 -24.63 -37.43 19.38
N MET A 245 -24.99 -38.71 19.30
CA MET A 245 -25.21 -39.59 20.46
C MET A 245 -24.33 -40.84 20.40
N LEU A 246 -23.87 -41.31 21.57
CA LEU A 246 -23.08 -42.53 21.69
C LEU A 246 -23.87 -43.76 21.25
N THR A 247 -23.21 -44.65 20.51
CA THR A 247 -23.75 -45.97 20.15
C THR A 247 -23.46 -47.01 21.24
N LEU A 248 -22.33 -46.87 21.93
CA LEU A 248 -21.88 -47.75 23.01
C LEU A 248 -22.43 -47.34 24.38
N PRO A 249 -22.47 -48.27 25.36
CA PRO A 249 -22.69 -47.93 26.77
C PRO A 249 -21.70 -46.87 27.28
N GLY A 250 -22.14 -46.05 28.23
CA GLY A 250 -21.37 -44.89 28.70
C GLY A 250 -19.97 -45.22 29.25
N GLU A 251 -19.82 -46.35 29.94
CA GLU A 251 -18.51 -46.80 30.46
C GLU A 251 -17.57 -47.22 29.33
N GLU A 252 -18.06 -48.03 28.37
CA GLU A 252 -17.27 -48.48 27.22
C GLU A 252 -16.84 -47.31 26.33
N ALA A 253 -17.76 -46.38 26.06
CA ALA A 253 -17.47 -45.16 25.30
C ALA A 253 -16.45 -44.26 26.01
N ALA A 254 -16.57 -44.10 27.32
CA ALA A 254 -15.63 -43.32 28.11
C ALA A 254 -14.23 -43.92 28.09
N ASP A 255 -14.10 -45.25 28.19
CA ASP A 255 -12.82 -45.95 28.12
C ASP A 255 -12.15 -45.81 26.75
N GLN A 256 -12.90 -45.95 25.65
CA GLN A 256 -12.38 -45.72 24.30
C GLN A 256 -11.91 -44.28 24.12
N ALA A 257 -12.72 -43.31 24.52
CA ALA A 257 -12.40 -41.90 24.39
C ALA A 257 -11.19 -41.49 25.24
N ARG A 258 -11.03 -42.01 26.47
CA ARG A 258 -9.84 -41.76 27.31
C ARG A 258 -8.56 -42.30 26.65
N ARG A 259 -8.58 -43.55 26.17
CA ARG A 259 -7.42 -44.12 25.46
C ARG A 259 -7.06 -43.31 24.22
N ARG A 260 -8.06 -42.88 23.44
CA ARG A 260 -7.84 -42.02 22.27
C ARG A 260 -7.23 -40.67 22.68
N TYR A 261 -7.72 -40.08 23.77
CA TYR A 261 -7.22 -38.82 24.30
C TYR A 261 -5.78 -38.94 24.80
N GLU A 262 -5.45 -40.00 25.53
CA GLU A 262 -4.10 -40.27 26.04
C GLU A 262 -3.07 -40.57 24.94
N ALA A 263 -3.51 -41.10 23.81
CA ALA A 263 -2.64 -41.33 22.65
C ALA A 263 -2.06 -40.04 22.03
N GLY A 264 -2.57 -38.87 22.40
CA GLY A 264 -2.16 -37.58 21.84
C GLY A 264 -2.71 -37.35 20.44
N SER A 265 -2.19 -36.36 19.72
CA SER A 265 -2.63 -35.93 18.38
C SER A 265 -4.16 -35.95 18.27
N TRP A 266 -4.84 -35.21 19.15
CA TRP A 266 -6.28 -35.24 19.33
C TRP A 266 -7.03 -34.90 18.03
N PRO A 267 -8.29 -35.36 17.90
CA PRO A 267 -9.19 -34.93 16.83
C PRO A 267 -9.35 -33.39 16.74
N GLN A 268 -9.95 -32.92 15.64
CA GLN A 268 -10.20 -31.48 15.45
C GLN A 268 -11.08 -30.87 16.54
N ILE A 269 -11.97 -31.67 17.15
CA ILE A 269 -12.67 -31.30 18.38
C ILE A 269 -11.89 -31.81 19.58
N VAL A 270 -11.66 -30.92 20.54
CA VAL A 270 -10.82 -31.19 21.71
C VAL A 270 -11.71 -31.37 22.93
N LEU A 271 -11.43 -32.39 23.74
CA LEU A 271 -12.01 -32.53 25.07
C LEU A 271 -11.16 -31.72 26.08
N ARG A 272 -11.71 -30.65 26.65
CA ARG A 272 -10.97 -29.76 27.57
C ARG A 272 -10.78 -30.39 28.94
N SER A 273 -9.98 -29.73 29.79
CA SER A 273 -9.82 -30.09 31.21
C SER A 273 -9.42 -31.56 31.44
N GLY A 274 -8.43 -32.06 30.69
CA GLY A 274 -7.96 -33.44 30.80
C GLY A 274 -8.97 -34.48 30.28
N GLY A 275 -9.87 -34.08 29.37
CA GLY A 275 -10.86 -34.96 28.76
C GLY A 275 -12.26 -34.87 29.37
N GLU A 276 -12.45 -34.22 30.53
CA GLU A 276 -13.75 -34.19 31.23
C GLU A 276 -14.49 -32.85 31.12
N GLY A 277 -13.86 -31.84 30.52
CA GLY A 277 -14.38 -30.49 30.36
C GLY A 277 -15.35 -30.34 29.17
N GLY A 278 -15.59 -29.08 28.79
CA GLY A 278 -16.36 -28.76 27.58
C GLY A 278 -15.58 -29.07 26.30
N LEU A 279 -16.21 -28.81 25.16
CA LEU A 279 -15.56 -28.96 23.86
C LEU A 279 -14.71 -27.73 23.51
N GLY A 280 -13.59 -27.98 22.87
CA GLY A 280 -12.72 -27.02 22.21
C GLY A 280 -12.56 -27.35 20.73
N ARG A 281 -11.82 -26.53 19.99
CA ARG A 281 -11.55 -26.76 18.56
C ARG A 281 -10.08 -26.48 18.24
N LYS A 282 -9.42 -27.40 17.54
CA LYS A 282 -8.10 -27.14 16.98
C LYS A 282 -8.17 -26.10 15.88
N SER A 283 -7.44 -25.01 16.07
CA SER A 283 -7.22 -23.98 15.06
C SER A 283 -5.73 -23.86 14.78
N TYR A 284 -5.30 -24.40 13.64
CA TYR A 284 -3.89 -24.50 13.25
C TYR A 284 -3.30 -23.16 12.83
N VAL A 285 -1.97 -23.03 12.93
CA VAL A 285 -1.24 -21.88 12.40
C VAL A 285 -1.57 -21.71 10.90
N PRO A 286 -2.09 -20.54 10.47
CA PRO A 286 -2.36 -20.30 9.06
C PRO A 286 -1.09 -20.34 8.23
N SER A 287 -1.15 -20.98 7.05
CA SER A 287 -0.03 -21.00 6.10
C SER A 287 0.22 -19.64 5.43
N ALA A 288 -0.77 -18.75 5.44
CA ALA A 288 -0.68 -17.41 4.88
C ALA A 288 -0.19 -16.37 5.90
N GLY A 289 0.46 -15.32 5.39
CA GLY A 289 0.87 -14.17 6.17
C GLY A 289 -0.29 -13.38 6.80
N LEU A 290 0.05 -12.38 7.60
CA LEU A 290 -0.89 -11.51 8.29
C LEU A 290 -1.48 -10.48 7.32
N VAL A 291 -2.78 -10.23 7.44
CA VAL A 291 -3.40 -9.07 6.77
C VAL A 291 -2.90 -7.82 7.49
N PRO A 292 -2.41 -6.78 6.76
CA PRO A 292 -1.96 -5.56 7.39
C PRO A 292 -3.08 -4.89 8.20
N GLY A 293 -2.80 -4.54 9.46
CA GLY A 293 -3.70 -3.72 10.27
C GLY A 293 -3.73 -2.26 9.79
N THR A 294 -4.71 -1.50 10.26
CA THR A 294 -4.88 -0.09 9.91
C THR A 294 -4.20 0.90 10.86
N LEU A 295 -3.70 0.43 12.01
CA LEU A 295 -2.95 1.23 12.98
C LEU A 295 -1.48 0.79 12.96
N TRP A 296 -0.57 1.70 12.62
CA TRP A 296 0.86 1.42 12.52
C TRP A 296 1.62 2.23 13.57
N SER A 297 2.25 1.52 14.52
CA SER A 297 3.01 2.13 15.62
C SER A 297 4.39 2.63 15.15
N ASN A 298 4.96 3.55 15.91
CA ASN A 298 6.32 4.02 15.70
C ASN A 298 7.36 2.89 15.87
N ASP A 299 7.11 1.90 16.73
CA ASP A 299 8.00 0.75 16.94
C ASP A 299 8.07 -0.13 15.69
N ASP A 300 6.96 -0.29 14.99
CA ASP A 300 6.83 -1.15 13.81
C ASP A 300 7.41 -0.52 12.55
N VAL A 301 7.19 0.78 12.36
CA VAL A 301 7.45 1.46 11.07
C VAL A 301 8.29 2.73 11.19
N GLY A 302 8.75 3.08 12.39
CA GLY A 302 9.54 4.27 12.66
C GLY A 302 8.71 5.53 12.86
N HIS A 303 9.40 6.62 13.21
CA HIS A 303 8.81 7.92 13.57
C HIS A 303 9.66 9.09 13.04
N ASN A 304 9.13 10.31 13.11
CA ASN A 304 9.77 11.50 12.53
C ASN A 304 11.19 11.77 13.04
N ARG A 305 11.46 11.52 14.33
CA ARG A 305 12.79 11.74 14.93
C ARG A 305 13.82 10.75 14.36
N GLN A 306 13.44 9.49 14.13
CA GLN A 306 14.28 8.51 13.45
C GLN A 306 14.61 8.96 12.02
N ALA A 307 13.63 9.40 11.24
CA ALA A 307 13.85 9.85 9.87
C ALA A 307 14.81 11.05 9.78
N LYS A 308 14.73 11.99 10.73
CA LYS A 308 15.68 13.10 10.83
C LYS A 308 17.10 12.62 11.14
N ALA A 309 17.25 11.61 11.99
CA ALA A 309 18.56 11.01 12.29
C ALA A 309 19.15 10.31 11.06
N GLU A 310 18.34 9.59 10.29
CA GLU A 310 18.75 8.93 9.04
C GLU A 310 19.28 9.95 8.00
N ILE A 311 18.54 11.04 7.76
CA ILE A 311 18.97 12.12 6.86
C ILE A 311 20.24 12.80 7.36
N LYS A 312 20.34 13.08 8.66
CA LYS A 312 21.54 13.71 9.25
C LYS A 312 22.79 12.84 9.08
N ALA A 313 22.66 11.52 9.19
CA ALA A 313 23.75 10.58 8.97
C ALA A 313 24.18 10.54 7.49
N LEU A 314 23.23 10.67 6.56
CA LEU A 314 23.50 10.72 5.13
C LEU A 314 24.17 12.03 4.70
N PHE A 315 23.80 13.15 5.32
CA PHE A 315 24.21 14.51 4.95
C PHE A 315 24.72 15.31 6.15
N PRO A 316 25.91 14.97 6.69
CA PRO A 316 26.48 15.71 7.80
C PRO A 316 26.74 17.18 7.39
N GLY A 317 26.23 18.13 8.18
CA GLY A 317 26.47 19.57 7.98
C GLY A 317 25.57 20.27 6.97
N VAL A 318 24.57 19.60 6.40
CA VAL A 318 23.56 20.22 5.52
C VAL A 318 22.34 20.64 6.36
N SER A 319 21.80 21.83 6.11
CA SER A 319 20.52 22.28 6.69
C SER A 319 19.44 21.24 6.38
N LEU A 320 18.78 20.73 7.40
CA LEU A 320 17.91 19.56 7.29
C LEU A 320 16.66 19.89 6.47
N PHE A 321 16.28 18.98 5.57
CA PHE A 321 14.92 18.94 5.02
C PHE A 321 13.93 18.76 6.18
N ASP A 322 12.85 19.53 6.21
CA ASP A 322 12.08 19.74 7.44
C ASP A 322 11.39 18.47 8.00
N THR A 323 10.98 17.54 7.14
CA THR A 323 10.19 16.36 7.54
C THR A 323 10.37 15.13 6.61
N PRO A 324 11.58 14.53 6.51
CA PRO A 324 11.73 13.27 5.79
C PRO A 324 10.87 12.16 6.43
N LYS A 325 10.32 11.26 5.60
CA LYS A 325 9.62 10.07 6.09
C LYS A 325 10.62 8.95 6.43
N PRO A 326 10.37 8.12 7.47
CA PRO A 326 11.24 7.00 7.82
C PRO A 326 11.29 5.94 6.71
N GLU A 327 12.46 5.34 6.46
CA GLU A 327 12.55 4.28 5.45
C GLU A 327 11.68 3.06 5.77
N ARG A 328 11.54 2.69 7.06
CA ARG A 328 10.70 1.56 7.51
C ARG A 328 9.21 1.77 7.22
N LEU A 329 8.73 3.01 7.30
CA LEU A 329 7.36 3.36 6.93
C LEU A 329 7.14 3.13 5.43
N ILE A 330 8.04 3.65 4.61
CA ILE A 330 7.93 3.49 3.16
C ILE A 330 8.12 2.02 2.77
N GLN A 331 9.00 1.28 3.43
CA GLN A 331 9.16 -0.17 3.22
C GLN A 331 7.86 -0.91 3.46
N ARG A 332 7.12 -0.57 4.54
CA ARG A 332 5.80 -1.16 4.82
C ARG A 332 4.81 -0.85 3.70
N VAL A 333 4.73 0.40 3.26
CA VAL A 333 3.86 0.82 2.14
C VAL A 333 4.21 0.06 0.86
N LEU A 334 5.49 0.03 0.48
CA LEU A 334 5.94 -0.64 -0.75
C LEU A 334 5.75 -2.15 -0.69
N HIS A 335 5.95 -2.78 0.47
CA HIS A 335 5.69 -4.21 0.65
C HIS A 335 4.22 -4.52 0.43
N VAL A 336 3.32 -3.78 1.09
CA VAL A 336 1.87 -4.03 1.04
C VAL A 336 1.29 -3.73 -0.34
N GLY A 337 1.73 -2.64 -0.98
CA GLY A 337 1.15 -2.12 -2.22
C GLY A 337 1.82 -2.59 -3.52
N SER A 338 2.99 -3.24 -3.47
CA SER A 338 3.76 -3.63 -4.67
C SER A 338 4.73 -4.80 -4.44
N SER A 339 5.20 -5.39 -5.53
CA SER A 339 6.19 -6.47 -5.56
C SER A 339 7.48 -6.05 -6.29
N ALA A 340 8.54 -6.86 -6.21
CA ALA A 340 9.76 -6.60 -6.98
C ALA A 340 9.45 -6.55 -8.49
N GLY A 341 10.12 -5.63 -9.21
CA GLY A 341 9.91 -5.38 -10.64
C GLY A 341 8.74 -4.44 -10.98
N ASP A 342 7.79 -4.24 -10.06
CA ASP A 342 6.68 -3.31 -10.24
C ASP A 342 7.15 -1.86 -10.33
N ILE A 343 6.30 -1.00 -10.90
CA ILE A 343 6.57 0.43 -11.04
C ILE A 343 5.91 1.17 -9.88
N VAL A 344 6.73 1.92 -9.14
CA VAL A 344 6.33 2.84 -8.07
C VAL A 344 6.45 4.29 -8.57
N LEU A 345 5.42 5.11 -8.34
CA LEU A 345 5.44 6.53 -8.66
C LEU A 345 5.33 7.35 -7.37
N ASP A 346 6.22 8.32 -7.23
CA ASP A 346 6.15 9.34 -6.18
C ASP A 346 6.26 10.74 -6.80
N PRO A 347 5.12 11.43 -7.01
CA PRO A 347 5.11 12.75 -7.63
C PRO A 347 5.55 13.88 -6.69
N PHE A 348 5.87 13.59 -5.42
CA PHE A 348 6.27 14.57 -4.40
C PHE A 348 7.48 14.04 -3.63
N ALA A 349 8.62 13.93 -4.30
CA ALA A 349 9.78 13.17 -3.81
C ALA A 349 10.35 13.70 -2.49
N GLY A 350 10.36 15.02 -2.30
CA GLY A 350 11.05 15.68 -1.20
C GLY A 350 12.51 15.22 -1.08
N SER A 351 12.85 14.57 0.04
CA SER A 351 14.19 14.01 0.26
C SER A 351 14.53 12.74 -0.54
N GLY A 352 13.59 12.21 -1.32
CA GLY A 352 13.79 11.02 -2.17
C GLY A 352 13.72 9.68 -1.43
N THR A 353 13.09 9.62 -0.25
CA THR A 353 12.96 8.39 0.54
C THR A 353 12.28 7.28 -0.26
N THR A 354 11.18 7.56 -0.97
CA THR A 354 10.45 6.53 -1.73
C THR A 354 11.30 5.92 -2.83
N ALA A 355 12.04 6.74 -3.58
CA ALA A 355 12.95 6.25 -4.60
C ALA A 355 14.08 5.38 -4.01
N ALA A 356 14.67 5.80 -2.88
CA ALA A 356 15.72 5.05 -2.21
C ALA A 356 15.22 3.67 -1.73
N VAL A 357 14.10 3.63 -1.01
CA VAL A 357 13.51 2.39 -0.49
C VAL A 357 13.05 1.49 -1.63
N ALA A 358 12.36 2.04 -2.64
CA ALA A 358 11.93 1.28 -3.82
C ALA A 358 13.12 0.65 -4.56
N HIS A 359 14.24 1.37 -4.68
CA HIS A 359 15.47 0.86 -5.28
C HIS A 359 16.05 -0.33 -4.49
N LYS A 360 16.24 -0.16 -3.17
CA LYS A 360 16.74 -1.23 -2.27
C LYS A 360 15.83 -2.48 -2.31
N MET A 361 14.53 -2.24 -2.49
CA MET A 361 13.51 -3.28 -2.58
C MET A 361 13.33 -3.85 -4.01
N SER A 362 14.21 -3.53 -4.97
CA SER A 362 14.15 -4.06 -6.35
C SER A 362 12.86 -3.70 -7.11
N ARG A 363 12.28 -2.53 -6.85
CA ARG A 363 11.18 -1.94 -7.64
C ARG A 363 11.73 -0.98 -8.68
N ARG A 364 11.05 -0.85 -9.81
CA ARG A 364 11.27 0.28 -10.73
C ARG A 364 10.55 1.49 -10.16
N TRP A 365 11.12 2.67 -10.31
CA TRP A 365 10.52 3.87 -9.73
C TRP A 365 10.67 5.11 -10.61
N VAL A 366 9.69 6.00 -10.48
CA VAL A 366 9.68 7.35 -11.02
C VAL A 366 9.37 8.30 -9.87
N THR A 367 10.16 9.35 -9.73
CA THR A 367 9.91 10.37 -8.72
C THR A 367 10.07 11.77 -9.29
N ALA A 368 9.32 12.74 -8.76
CA ALA A 368 9.34 14.13 -9.22
C ALA A 368 9.53 15.08 -8.03
N GLU A 369 10.39 16.08 -8.22
CA GLU A 369 10.62 17.13 -7.23
C GLU A 369 10.70 18.48 -7.95
N ILE A 370 9.96 19.46 -7.45
CA ILE A 370 9.88 20.77 -8.08
C ILE A 370 11.17 21.57 -7.87
N SER A 371 11.81 21.44 -6.70
CA SER A 371 13.01 22.20 -6.37
C SER A 371 14.28 21.58 -6.97
N PRO A 372 14.95 22.26 -7.94
CA PRO A 372 16.23 21.78 -8.47
C PRO A 372 17.35 21.77 -7.42
N GLU A 373 17.21 22.56 -6.36
CA GLU A 373 18.12 22.56 -5.23
C GLU A 373 17.95 21.32 -4.36
N THR A 374 16.71 20.95 -4.03
CA THR A 374 16.40 19.72 -3.29
C THR A 374 16.91 18.48 -4.02
N VAL A 375 16.69 18.43 -5.35
CA VAL A 375 17.20 17.33 -6.19
C VAL A 375 18.73 17.23 -6.11
N ARG A 376 19.44 18.37 -6.24
CA ARG A 376 20.90 18.40 -6.24
C ARG A 376 21.51 18.12 -4.86
N LYS A 377 20.91 18.64 -3.79
CA LYS A 377 21.43 18.53 -2.42
C LYS A 377 21.10 17.19 -1.76
N PHE A 378 19.90 16.66 -1.98
CA PHE A 378 19.40 15.49 -1.26
C PHE A 378 19.19 14.28 -2.17
N ILE A 379 18.34 14.37 -3.19
CA ILE A 379 17.90 13.19 -3.96
C ILE A 379 19.05 12.54 -4.71
N VAL A 380 19.79 13.30 -5.52
CA VAL A 380 20.88 12.76 -6.36
C VAL A 380 22.01 12.19 -5.49
N PRO A 381 22.54 12.90 -4.48
CA PRO A 381 23.55 12.33 -3.58
C PRO A 381 23.06 11.10 -2.82
N ARG A 382 21.81 11.08 -2.33
CA ARG A 382 21.24 9.91 -1.65
C ARG A 382 21.23 8.69 -2.57
N LEU A 383 20.66 8.85 -3.77
CA LEU A 383 20.50 7.73 -4.70
C LEU A 383 21.84 7.24 -5.24
N ARG A 384 22.86 8.10 -5.38
CA ARG A 384 24.22 7.67 -5.68
C ARG A 384 24.75 6.73 -4.61
N LYS A 385 24.65 7.09 -3.32
CA LYS A 385 25.04 6.22 -2.21
C LYS A 385 24.27 4.89 -2.22
N VAL A 386 22.97 4.90 -2.51
CA VAL A 386 22.17 3.67 -2.62
C VAL A 386 22.69 2.77 -3.75
N VAL A 387 22.91 3.33 -4.94
CA VAL A 387 23.43 2.59 -6.11
C VAL A 387 24.84 2.06 -5.87
N GLU A 388 25.67 2.82 -5.17
CA GLU A 388 27.05 2.43 -4.82
C GLU A 388 27.14 1.44 -3.65
N GLY A 389 26.01 1.10 -3.00
CA GLY A 389 26.01 0.27 -1.78
C GLY A 389 26.59 0.98 -0.54
N ALA A 390 26.78 2.30 -0.61
CA ALA A 390 27.38 3.14 0.43
C ALA A 390 26.36 3.81 1.36
N ASP A 391 25.10 3.39 1.32
CA ASP A 391 24.03 3.82 2.23
C ASP A 391 23.79 2.78 3.34
N PRO A 392 24.40 2.93 4.53
CA PRO A 392 24.31 1.95 5.61
C PRO A 392 23.01 2.07 6.44
N GLY A 393 22.17 3.07 6.18
CA GLY A 393 21.03 3.43 7.02
C GLY A 393 19.71 2.80 6.61
N GLY A 394 18.67 3.09 7.40
CA GLY A 394 17.28 2.69 7.12
C GLY A 394 17.14 1.17 6.95
N ILE A 395 16.62 0.75 5.80
CA ILE A 395 16.26 -0.66 5.55
C ILE A 395 17.35 -1.47 4.84
N THR A 396 18.55 -0.90 4.63
CA THR A 396 19.62 -1.55 3.84
C THR A 396 19.94 -2.94 4.35
N LYS A 397 20.08 -3.12 5.68
CA LYS A 397 20.36 -4.42 6.29
C LYS A 397 19.17 -5.36 6.21
N ASP A 398 17.97 -4.86 6.47
CA ASP A 398 16.74 -5.65 6.51
C ASP A 398 16.44 -6.32 5.17
N VAL A 399 16.82 -5.67 4.06
CA VAL A 399 16.62 -6.18 2.70
C VAL A 399 17.89 -6.76 2.07
N GLY A 400 19.01 -6.81 2.80
CA GLY A 400 20.29 -7.32 2.29
C GLY A 400 20.81 -6.57 1.06
N TRP A 401 20.64 -5.24 1.02
CA TRP A 401 21.02 -4.45 -0.14
C TRP A 401 22.54 -4.19 -0.19
N GLU A 402 23.18 -4.55 -1.31
CA GLU A 402 24.63 -4.42 -1.51
C GLU A 402 25.02 -3.38 -2.58
N GLY A 403 24.04 -2.76 -3.24
CA GLY A 403 24.26 -1.81 -4.36
C GLY A 403 23.88 -2.38 -5.73
N GLY A 404 24.04 -1.56 -6.76
CA GLY A 404 23.73 -1.87 -8.16
C GLY A 404 22.67 -0.97 -8.78
N GLY A 405 22.32 -1.27 -10.03
CA GLY A 405 21.33 -0.52 -10.80
C GLY A 405 21.81 0.88 -11.22
N GLY A 406 20.86 1.78 -11.44
CA GLY A 406 21.16 3.16 -11.80
C GLY A 406 19.90 4.01 -11.93
N PHE A 407 20.09 5.31 -12.12
CA PHE A 407 19.00 6.25 -12.37
C PHE A 407 19.43 7.32 -13.37
N ARG A 408 18.44 7.99 -13.95
CA ARG A 408 18.63 9.16 -14.81
C ARG A 408 17.86 10.33 -14.22
N THR A 409 18.43 11.51 -14.34
CA THR A 409 17.79 12.79 -14.02
C THR A 409 17.24 13.42 -15.29
N VAL A 410 16.02 13.93 -15.24
CA VAL A 410 15.33 14.58 -16.36
C VAL A 410 14.76 15.90 -15.84
N THR A 411 14.94 16.98 -16.60
CA THR A 411 14.31 18.27 -16.29
C THR A 411 13.10 18.47 -17.19
N VAL A 412 11.97 18.83 -16.59
CA VAL A 412 10.71 19.12 -17.29
C VAL A 412 10.37 20.57 -17.03
N GLY A 413 10.10 21.30 -18.10
CA GLY A 413 9.51 22.64 -18.05
C GLY A 413 8.01 22.59 -18.34
N PRO A 414 7.31 23.71 -18.16
CA PRO A 414 5.92 23.84 -18.58
C PRO A 414 5.77 23.59 -20.10
N SER A 415 4.53 23.38 -20.55
CA SER A 415 4.26 23.27 -21.99
C SER A 415 4.73 24.52 -22.73
N MET A 416 5.37 24.33 -23.89
CA MET A 416 5.71 25.42 -24.82
C MET A 416 4.50 25.93 -25.60
N TYR A 417 3.38 25.20 -25.53
CA TYR A 417 2.18 25.48 -26.30
C TYR A 417 0.98 25.67 -25.38
N GLU A 418 0.13 26.63 -25.72
CA GLU A 418 -1.14 26.92 -25.07
C GLU A 418 -2.29 26.75 -26.06
N VAL A 419 -3.37 26.12 -25.60
CA VAL A 419 -4.61 26.02 -26.38
C VAL A 419 -5.44 27.25 -26.10
N THR A 420 -5.67 28.06 -27.12
CA THR A 420 -6.49 29.27 -27.05
C THR A 420 -7.78 29.10 -27.87
N PRO A 421 -8.79 29.97 -27.71
CA PRO A 421 -9.96 29.98 -28.58
C PRO A 421 -9.63 30.15 -30.08
N PHE A 422 -8.43 30.60 -30.41
CA PHE A 422 -7.97 30.86 -31.77
C PHE A 422 -7.02 29.78 -32.32
N GLY A 423 -6.69 28.76 -31.52
CA GLY A 423 -5.80 27.67 -31.91
C GLY A 423 -4.65 27.45 -30.91
N VAL A 424 -3.68 26.63 -31.33
CA VAL A 424 -2.48 26.34 -30.53
C VAL A 424 -1.45 27.44 -30.77
N MET A 425 -1.03 28.11 -29.69
CA MET A 425 -0.06 29.21 -29.73
C MET A 425 1.17 28.86 -28.89
N LEU A 426 2.30 29.54 -29.13
CA LEU A 426 3.44 29.47 -28.22
C LEU A 426 3.09 30.13 -26.89
N ALA A 427 3.49 29.49 -25.79
CA ALA A 427 3.37 30.05 -24.45
C ALA A 427 4.28 31.28 -24.30
N ASP A 428 3.87 32.26 -23.51
CA ASP A 428 4.62 33.53 -23.34
C ASP A 428 6.09 33.31 -22.91
N TRP A 429 6.33 32.28 -22.08
CA TRP A 429 7.67 31.94 -21.61
C TRP A 429 8.55 31.30 -22.70
N ALA A 430 7.93 30.67 -23.70
CA ALA A 430 8.56 29.90 -24.77
C ALA A 430 8.89 30.81 -25.96
N THR A 431 9.58 31.91 -25.67
CA THR A 431 10.08 32.88 -26.64
C THR A 431 11.60 33.04 -26.47
N ASN A 432 12.24 33.62 -27.49
CA ASN A 432 13.66 33.82 -27.65
C ASN A 432 14.46 32.50 -27.54
N GLY A 433 15.70 32.57 -27.06
CA GLY A 433 16.57 31.41 -26.86
C GLY A 433 16.01 30.32 -25.93
N LYS A 434 14.93 30.58 -25.17
CA LYS A 434 14.27 29.56 -24.34
C LYS A 434 13.52 28.54 -25.19
N PHE A 435 12.81 28.99 -26.23
CA PHE A 435 12.15 28.09 -27.18
C PHE A 435 13.17 27.23 -27.92
N ALA A 436 14.22 27.88 -28.43
CA ALA A 436 15.34 27.21 -29.09
C ALA A 436 15.99 26.14 -28.22
N ARG A 437 16.22 26.43 -26.94
CA ARG A 437 16.76 25.47 -25.97
C ARG A 437 15.84 24.27 -25.76
N ALA A 438 14.55 24.51 -25.62
CA ALA A 438 13.58 23.45 -25.37
C ALA A 438 13.40 22.55 -26.60
N VAL A 439 13.30 23.12 -27.80
CA VAL A 439 13.26 22.39 -29.08
C VAL A 439 14.55 21.60 -29.29
N ALA A 440 15.71 22.20 -29.04
CA ALA A 440 17.00 21.50 -29.12
C ALA A 440 17.03 20.28 -28.18
N GLY A 441 16.56 20.44 -26.94
CA GLY A 441 16.45 19.35 -25.97
C GLY A 441 15.53 18.22 -26.45
N GLN A 442 14.33 18.55 -26.96
CA GLN A 442 13.37 17.57 -27.47
C GLN A 442 13.88 16.79 -28.68
N LEU A 443 14.60 17.47 -29.58
CA LEU A 443 15.19 16.86 -30.77
C LEU A 443 16.56 16.21 -30.50
N GLY A 444 17.08 16.27 -29.28
CA GLY A 444 18.37 15.69 -28.89
C GLY A 444 19.59 16.43 -29.45
N PHE A 445 19.47 17.71 -29.73
CA PHE A 445 20.58 18.60 -30.09
C PHE A 445 21.22 19.21 -28.85
N THR A 446 22.54 19.38 -28.86
CA THR A 446 23.25 20.20 -27.88
C THR A 446 22.98 21.67 -28.18
N PHE A 447 22.27 22.36 -27.27
CA PHE A 447 21.95 23.78 -27.41
C PHE A 447 23.18 24.68 -27.29
N GLN A 448 23.30 25.65 -28.18
CA GLN A 448 24.38 26.64 -28.27
C GLN A 448 23.76 28.05 -28.27
N PRO A 449 23.69 28.74 -27.12
CA PRO A 449 22.97 30.01 -26.99
C PRO A 449 23.56 31.14 -27.83
N ASP A 450 24.88 31.11 -28.05
CA ASP A 450 25.61 32.20 -28.73
C ASP A 450 25.84 31.92 -30.23
N ALA A 451 25.29 30.82 -30.77
CA ALA A 451 25.53 30.36 -32.14
C ALA A 451 24.41 30.76 -33.11
N ALA A 452 23.67 31.85 -32.84
CA ALA A 452 22.60 32.31 -33.73
C ALA A 452 23.09 32.52 -35.17
N PRO A 453 22.32 32.10 -36.20
CA PRO A 453 20.97 31.53 -36.13
C PRO A 453 20.92 30.01 -35.89
N LEU A 454 22.06 29.32 -35.84
CA LEU A 454 22.19 27.86 -35.68
C LEU A 454 22.43 27.47 -34.22
N CYS A 455 21.37 27.54 -33.43
CA CYS A 455 21.36 27.36 -31.98
C CYS A 455 21.54 25.92 -31.47
N GLY A 456 21.80 24.92 -32.31
CA GLY A 456 22.03 23.55 -31.83
C GLY A 456 22.83 22.66 -32.76
N VAL A 457 23.52 21.67 -32.18
CA VAL A 457 24.37 20.70 -32.92
C VAL A 457 24.04 19.27 -32.52
N ARG A 458 23.94 18.37 -33.51
CA ARG A 458 23.80 16.92 -33.32
C ARG A 458 24.57 16.16 -34.40
N GLY A 459 25.79 15.74 -34.09
CA GLY A 459 26.68 15.14 -35.07
C GLY A 459 27.03 16.12 -36.19
N ARG A 460 26.61 15.83 -37.43
CA ARG A 460 26.76 16.72 -38.58
C ARG A 460 25.56 17.64 -38.83
N MET A 461 24.48 17.49 -38.05
CA MET A 461 23.29 18.34 -38.17
C MET A 461 23.45 19.59 -37.30
N ARG A 462 23.01 20.72 -37.83
CA ARG A 462 22.82 21.97 -37.08
C ARG A 462 21.34 22.33 -37.08
N LEU A 463 20.89 23.00 -36.02
CA LEU A 463 19.49 23.33 -35.80
C LEU A 463 19.35 24.85 -35.73
N ALA A 464 18.46 25.41 -36.53
CA ALA A 464 17.92 26.74 -36.33
C ALA A 464 16.51 26.60 -35.76
N VAL A 465 16.17 27.42 -34.76
CA VAL A 465 14.83 27.49 -34.19
C VAL A 465 14.38 28.95 -34.22
N LEU A 466 13.22 29.17 -34.82
CA LEU A 466 12.58 30.47 -34.94
C LEU A 466 11.28 30.44 -34.13
N ASP A 467 11.09 31.44 -33.27
CA ASP A 467 9.92 31.61 -32.39
C ASP A 467 8.88 32.60 -32.98
N GLY A 468 8.95 32.84 -34.30
CA GLY A 468 8.06 33.72 -35.06
C GLY A 468 7.69 33.16 -36.43
N ALA A 469 7.08 33.99 -37.28
CA ALA A 469 6.76 33.60 -38.64
C ALA A 469 8.05 33.41 -39.47
N VAL A 470 8.13 32.29 -40.19
CA VAL A 470 9.26 32.03 -41.09
C VAL A 470 8.93 32.58 -42.47
N GLY A 471 9.63 33.63 -42.88
CA GLY A 471 9.53 34.23 -44.20
C GLY A 471 10.79 34.03 -45.06
N PRO A 472 10.79 34.56 -46.29
CA PRO A 472 11.93 34.44 -47.20
C PRO A 472 13.23 35.09 -46.69
N GLU A 473 13.14 36.10 -45.82
CA GLU A 473 14.33 36.78 -45.27
C GLU A 473 15.00 35.91 -44.19
N GLU A 474 14.21 35.36 -43.26
CA GLU A 474 14.70 34.48 -42.20
C GLU A 474 15.39 33.23 -42.79
N VAL A 475 14.81 32.68 -43.87
CA VAL A 475 15.42 31.56 -44.60
C VAL A 475 16.75 31.98 -45.25
N ARG A 476 16.84 33.18 -45.83
CA ARG A 476 18.10 33.68 -46.43
C ARG A 476 19.19 33.86 -45.38
N GLU A 477 18.86 34.39 -44.20
CA GLU A 477 19.82 34.55 -43.10
C GLU A 477 20.37 33.20 -42.62
N ILE A 478 19.52 32.19 -42.49
CA ILE A 478 19.94 30.84 -42.10
C ILE A 478 20.82 30.19 -43.18
N VAL A 479 20.45 30.35 -44.46
CA VAL A 479 21.23 29.78 -45.57
C VAL A 479 22.60 30.46 -45.72
N ALA A 480 22.70 31.76 -45.46
CA ALA A 480 23.95 32.52 -45.59
C ALA A 480 25.06 32.05 -44.63
N VAL A 481 24.73 31.39 -43.52
CA VAL A 481 25.69 30.85 -42.54
C VAL A 481 26.04 29.38 -42.78
N LEU A 482 25.50 28.77 -43.83
CA LEU A 482 25.88 27.41 -44.24
C LEU A 482 27.19 27.45 -45.04
N GLY A 483 28.09 26.52 -44.77
CA GLY A 483 29.27 26.27 -45.59
C GLY A 483 28.91 25.58 -46.91
N ASP A 484 29.81 25.65 -47.89
CA ASP A 484 29.60 25.21 -49.28
C ASP A 484 29.09 23.75 -49.44
N SER A 485 29.36 22.89 -48.47
CA SER A 485 28.95 21.48 -48.47
C SER A 485 27.69 21.17 -47.64
N GLU A 486 27.09 22.17 -47.00
CA GLU A 486 25.97 22.00 -46.08
C GLU A 486 24.64 22.29 -46.79
N ARG A 487 23.56 21.62 -46.33
CA ARG A 487 22.23 21.72 -46.96
C ARG A 487 21.15 21.87 -45.89
N VAL A 488 20.10 22.63 -46.21
CA VAL A 488 18.88 22.71 -45.41
C VAL A 488 18.00 21.50 -45.71
N THR A 489 17.44 20.88 -44.69
CA THR A 489 16.51 19.75 -44.78
C THR A 489 15.21 20.06 -44.08
#